data_AF-A0A965PQR8-F1
#
_entry.id   AF-A0A965PQR8-F1
#
_cell.length_a   1.000
_cell.length_b   1.000
_cell.length_c   1.000
_cell.angle_alpha   90.00
_cell.angle_beta   90.00
_cell.angle_gamma   90.00
#
_symmetry.space_group_name_H-M   'P 1'
#
loop_
_entity.id
_entity.type
_entity.pdbx_description
1 polymer ?
#
loop_
_entity_poly.entity_id
_entity_poly.type
_entity_poly.pdbx_seq_one_letter_code
_entity_poly.pdbx_strand_id
1 'polypeptide(L)'
;SFAYQKQLQLLLWQIVRPGQAFVFGGTWRIPVKHRLLDRGFVQDMRQDGTFNEASFGREYESQWSGSMDDAFFNADMFDKYRVLNQPESEFSGRGNADHYYVFGVDVGRQGAQTAIMVFKVNPQPKGVGMKSLVNIFTADSEHFEQQALILKRLYYRFMPKAIAVDANGLGAGLVDYLVTKTRDNRTGEEFPPFGVINDERGDYRKYYADQALEGNLLYLIKANAEINNEAHVNVVTQFSSGKVRLMIDEKTAKAKLLSTKMGNDMTPEARADYMRPFVLTSILKEEMMNLREKREGKNVVLERANNKIQKDKFSAFEYGLYYIKILEDSDKKKRGKYRASDFMFYN
;
A
#
# COMPACT_ATOMS: atom_id res chain seq x y z
N SER A 1 17.27 4.34 21.48
CA SER A 1 17.21 5.71 20.94
C SER A 1 17.73 6.71 21.97
N PHE A 2 18.20 7.89 21.53
CA PHE A 2 18.64 8.98 22.42
C PHE A 2 17.57 9.38 23.44
N ALA A 3 16.32 9.52 23.00
CA ALA A 3 15.20 9.90 23.86
C ALA A 3 14.94 8.88 24.99
N TYR A 4 15.04 7.58 24.69
CA TYR A 4 14.92 6.52 25.70
C TYR A 4 16.08 6.57 26.72
N GLN A 5 17.32 6.77 26.25
CA GLN A 5 18.46 6.94 27.16
C GLN A 5 18.32 8.19 28.04
N LYS A 6 17.76 9.28 27.50
CA LYS A 6 17.44 10.49 28.28
C LYS A 6 16.34 10.25 29.30
N GLN A 7 15.30 9.47 28.96
CA GLN A 7 14.27 9.10 29.94
C GLN A 7 14.88 8.29 31.10
N LEU A 8 15.73 7.31 30.81
CA LEU A 8 16.44 6.54 31.85
C LEU A 8 17.30 7.45 32.73
N GLN A 9 18.04 8.38 32.13
CA GLN A 9 18.84 9.37 32.86
C GLN A 9 17.98 10.23 33.80
N LEU A 10 16.86 10.77 33.30
CA LEU A 10 15.96 11.60 34.10
C LEU A 10 15.26 10.81 35.20
N LEU A 11 14.94 9.54 34.96
CA LEU A 11 14.35 8.64 35.96
C LEU A 11 15.34 8.39 37.11
N LEU A 12 16.61 8.14 36.78
CA LEU A 12 17.68 8.03 37.77
C LEU A 12 17.80 9.34 38.56
N TRP A 13 17.81 10.48 37.88
CA TRP A 13 17.92 11.80 38.53
C TRP A 13 16.74 12.13 39.44
N GLN A 14 15.53 11.69 39.11
CA GLN A 14 14.38 11.85 40.00
C GLN A 14 14.59 11.16 41.35
N ILE A 15 15.34 10.06 41.37
CA ILE A 15 15.68 9.31 42.59
C ILE A 15 16.90 9.94 43.28
N VAL A 16 18.00 10.18 42.54
CA VAL A 16 19.28 10.62 43.13
C VAL A 16 19.38 12.12 43.39
N ARG A 17 18.51 12.93 42.77
CA ARG A 17 18.45 14.39 42.89
C ARG A 17 16.99 14.86 43.05
N PRO A 18 16.35 14.58 44.20
CA PRO A 18 14.96 14.94 44.43
C PRO A 18 14.70 16.43 44.17
N GLY A 19 13.61 16.75 43.45
CA GLY A 19 13.23 18.11 43.10
C GLY A 19 13.96 18.71 41.89
N GLN A 20 14.99 18.04 41.34
CA GLN A 20 15.72 18.53 40.16
C GLN A 20 15.27 17.89 38.84
N ALA A 21 14.66 16.70 38.91
CA ALA A 21 14.14 16.00 37.74
C ALA A 21 12.83 15.30 38.10
N PHE A 22 11.93 15.24 37.12
CA PHE A 22 10.68 14.52 37.21
C PHE A 22 10.42 13.82 35.88
N VAL A 23 10.10 12.53 35.94
CA VAL A 23 9.64 11.75 34.79
C VAL A 23 8.20 11.37 35.02
N PHE A 24 7.37 11.68 34.04
CA PHE A 24 5.98 11.24 33.98
C PHE A 24 5.73 10.52 32.68
N GLY A 25 5.04 9.40 32.77
CA GLY A 25 4.60 8.61 31.63
C GLY A 25 3.19 8.12 31.90
N GLY A 26 2.41 8.04 30.85
CA GLY A 26 1.02 7.64 30.93
C GLY A 26 0.58 7.00 29.64
N THR A 27 -0.37 6.07 29.75
CA THR A 27 -1.10 5.60 28.57
C THR A 27 -2.45 6.30 28.55
N TRP A 28 -3.14 6.24 27.41
CA TRP A 28 -4.52 6.68 27.21
C TRP A 28 -5.49 6.16 28.29
N ARG A 29 -5.14 5.07 29.00
CA ARG A 29 -5.92 4.53 30.12
C ARG A 29 -6.09 5.52 31.29
N ILE A 30 -5.09 6.37 31.56
CA ILE A 30 -5.16 7.37 32.64
C ILE A 30 -6.26 8.40 32.35
N PRO A 31 -6.25 9.14 31.22
CA PRO A 31 -7.31 10.08 30.93
C PRO A 31 -8.68 9.40 30.77
N VAL A 32 -8.76 8.16 30.26
CA VAL A 32 -10.03 7.40 30.25
C VAL A 32 -10.55 7.14 31.66
N LYS A 33 -9.68 6.67 32.58
CA LYS A 33 -10.06 6.44 33.99
C LYS A 33 -10.59 7.71 34.66
N HIS A 34 -9.98 8.86 34.34
CA HIS A 34 -10.37 10.17 34.87
C HIS A 34 -11.48 10.86 34.06
N ARG A 35 -12.11 10.17 33.10
CA ARG A 35 -13.18 10.69 32.23
C ARG A 35 -12.79 11.94 31.42
N LEU A 36 -11.49 12.10 31.16
CA LEU A 36 -10.92 13.14 30.30
C LEU A 36 -10.82 12.69 28.83
N LEU A 37 -10.86 11.39 28.59
CA LEU A 37 -10.87 10.80 27.25
C LEU A 37 -11.97 9.74 27.19
N ASP A 38 -12.75 9.74 26.11
CA ASP A 38 -13.76 8.71 25.90
C ASP A 38 -13.12 7.38 25.48
N ARG A 39 -13.68 6.26 25.96
CA ARG A 39 -13.18 4.92 25.60
C ARG A 39 -13.54 4.54 24.17
N GLY A 40 -14.73 4.93 23.70
CA GLY A 40 -15.19 4.71 22.34
C GLY A 40 -14.27 5.41 21.34
N PHE A 41 -13.90 6.66 21.60
CA PHE A 41 -12.93 7.40 20.77
C PHE A 41 -11.61 6.65 20.52
N VAL A 42 -11.06 5.96 21.54
CA VAL A 42 -9.84 5.15 21.39
C VAL A 42 -10.08 3.90 20.54
N GLN A 43 -11.28 3.30 20.65
CA GLN A 43 -11.66 2.14 19.85
C GLN A 43 -11.87 2.52 18.38
N ASP A 44 -12.59 3.62 18.13
CA ASP A 44 -12.85 4.15 16.79
C ASP A 44 -11.54 4.49 16.07
N MET A 45 -10.60 5.12 16.78
CA MET A 45 -9.27 5.43 16.24
C MET A 45 -8.51 4.17 15.81
N ARG A 46 -8.62 3.07 16.56
CA ARG A 46 -7.96 1.79 16.25
C ARG A 46 -8.59 1.05 15.07
N GLN A 47 -9.86 1.34 14.77
CA GLN A 47 -10.59 0.75 13.65
C GLN A 47 -10.44 1.57 12.37
N ASP A 48 -9.89 2.79 12.44
CA ASP A 48 -9.75 3.67 11.30
C ASP A 48 -8.78 3.10 10.23
N GLY A 49 -9.12 3.30 8.95
CA GLY A 49 -8.29 2.92 7.79
C GLY A 49 -6.88 3.51 7.77
N THR A 50 -6.70 4.64 8.46
CA THR A 50 -5.43 5.35 8.63
C THR A 50 -4.83 5.15 10.02
N PHE A 51 -5.33 4.17 10.77
CA PHE A 51 -4.74 3.82 12.05
C PHE A 51 -3.29 3.40 11.87
N ASN A 52 -2.45 3.96 12.73
CA ASN A 52 -1.02 3.72 12.74
C ASN A 52 -0.60 3.28 14.14
N GLU A 53 -0.24 2.01 14.28
CA GLU A 53 0.11 1.40 15.57
C GLU A 53 1.35 2.07 16.21
N ALA A 54 2.38 2.40 15.43
CA ALA A 54 3.60 3.00 15.99
C ALA A 54 3.36 4.45 16.45
N SER A 55 2.60 5.22 15.67
CA SER A 55 2.14 6.56 16.04
C SER A 55 1.23 6.50 17.26
N PHE A 56 0.30 5.54 17.32
CA PHE A 56 -0.54 5.35 18.50
C PHE A 56 0.31 5.00 19.72
N GLY A 57 1.30 4.11 19.58
CA GLY A 57 2.24 3.78 20.64
C GLY A 57 3.00 5.00 21.16
N ARG A 58 3.48 5.86 20.25
CA ARG A 58 4.16 7.12 20.58
C ARG A 58 3.25 8.09 21.33
N GLU A 59 2.07 8.39 20.77
CA GLU A 59 1.17 9.45 21.24
C GLU A 59 0.32 9.03 22.45
N TYR A 60 -0.11 7.76 22.50
CA TYR A 60 -1.09 7.26 23.46
C TYR A 60 -0.56 6.19 24.41
N GLU A 61 0.62 5.61 24.18
CA GLU A 61 1.18 4.57 25.06
C GLU A 61 2.55 4.90 25.66
N SER A 62 3.06 6.12 25.44
CA SER A 62 4.41 6.54 25.88
C SER A 62 5.52 5.59 25.39
N GLN A 63 5.37 5.01 24.19
CA GLN A 63 6.36 4.13 23.60
C GLN A 63 7.32 4.91 22.71
N TRP A 64 8.61 4.75 22.95
CA TRP A 64 9.63 5.25 22.03
C TRP A 64 9.75 4.31 20.85
N SER A 65 9.52 4.82 19.64
CA SER A 65 9.92 4.14 18.40
C SER A 65 11.21 4.77 17.86
N GLY A 66 12.07 3.93 17.28
CA GLY A 66 13.27 4.33 16.57
C GLY A 66 13.42 3.50 15.30
N SER A 67 14.28 3.94 14.38
CA SER A 67 14.74 3.09 13.27
C SER A 67 15.36 1.83 13.88
N MET A 68 14.92 0.67 13.43
CA MET A 68 15.56 -0.58 13.81
C MET A 68 16.84 -0.72 13.01
N ASP A 69 17.97 -0.93 13.69
CA ASP A 69 19.29 -1.02 13.06
C ASP A 69 19.36 -2.17 12.02
N ASP A 70 18.50 -3.18 12.14
CA ASP A 70 18.40 -4.34 11.25
C ASP A 70 17.23 -4.29 10.24
N ALA A 71 16.62 -3.12 9.99
CA ALA A 71 15.54 -3.01 9.02
C ALA A 71 16.03 -3.36 7.59
N PHE A 72 15.28 -4.19 6.87
CA PHE A 72 15.63 -4.62 5.51
C PHE A 72 15.57 -3.47 4.51
N PHE A 73 14.62 -2.56 4.68
CA PHE A 73 14.45 -1.38 3.83
C PHE A 73 15.08 -0.14 4.45
N ASN A 74 15.66 0.73 3.61
CA ASN A 74 16.30 1.96 4.04
C ASN A 74 15.31 3.13 4.09
N ALA A 75 15.16 3.75 5.27
CA ALA A 75 14.23 4.85 5.51
C ALA A 75 14.54 6.11 4.67
N ASP A 76 15.82 6.46 4.56
CA ASP A 76 16.27 7.65 3.83
C ASP A 76 15.98 7.51 2.33
N MET A 77 16.14 6.31 1.79
CA MET A 77 15.78 5.99 0.41
C MET A 77 14.28 6.11 0.18
N PHE A 78 13.45 5.67 1.13
CA PHE A 78 12.00 5.86 1.03
C PHE A 78 11.65 7.36 1.01
N ASP A 79 12.18 8.14 1.96
CA ASP A 79 11.93 9.58 2.08
C ASP A 79 12.42 10.38 0.87
N LYS A 80 13.58 10.02 0.32
CA LYS A 80 14.13 10.64 -0.90
C LYS A 80 13.15 10.63 -2.08
N TYR A 81 12.30 9.61 -2.18
CA TYR A 81 11.35 9.48 -3.28
C TYR A 81 9.92 9.91 -2.93
N ARG A 82 9.69 10.47 -1.74
CA ARG A 82 8.44 11.13 -1.36
C ARG A 82 8.34 12.51 -2.03
N VAL A 83 8.00 12.52 -3.32
CA VAL A 83 8.01 13.71 -4.19
C VAL A 83 6.65 14.08 -4.79
N LEU A 84 5.63 13.22 -4.64
CA LEU A 84 4.29 13.46 -5.19
C LEU A 84 3.50 14.38 -4.27
N ASN A 85 3.05 15.52 -4.82
CA ASN A 85 2.38 16.57 -4.05
C ASN A 85 0.85 16.44 -4.02
N GLN A 86 0.28 15.65 -4.92
CA GLN A 86 -1.17 15.56 -5.11
C GLN A 86 -1.55 14.09 -5.36
N PRO A 87 -2.57 13.58 -4.65
CA PRO A 87 -3.13 12.26 -4.95
C PRO A 87 -3.94 12.32 -6.25
N GLU A 88 -4.08 11.18 -6.89
CA GLU A 88 -5.07 11.01 -7.97
C GLU A 88 -6.24 10.18 -7.43
N SER A 89 -7.47 10.67 -7.54
CA SER A 89 -8.69 9.99 -7.10
C SER A 89 -9.39 9.21 -8.21
N GLU A 90 -8.96 9.43 -9.45
CA GLU A 90 -9.50 8.87 -10.69
C GLU A 90 -8.42 8.90 -11.78
N PHE A 91 -8.73 8.35 -12.95
CA PHE A 91 -7.89 8.39 -14.13
C PHE A 91 -7.52 9.84 -14.47
N SER A 92 -6.23 10.10 -14.60
CA SER A 92 -5.69 11.42 -14.89
C SER A 92 -4.89 11.36 -16.17
N GLY A 93 -5.38 12.06 -17.21
CA GLY A 93 -4.66 12.23 -18.48
C GLY A 93 -3.31 12.95 -18.36
N ARG A 94 -2.92 13.43 -17.16
CA ARG A 94 -1.63 14.07 -16.91
C ARG A 94 -0.51 13.04 -16.85
N GLY A 95 0.15 12.79 -17.97
CA GLY A 95 1.26 11.84 -18.04
C GLY A 95 1.79 11.72 -19.46
N ASN A 96 2.66 10.74 -19.68
CA ASN A 96 3.05 10.38 -21.05
C ASN A 96 1.86 9.77 -21.79
N ALA A 97 1.85 9.80 -23.12
CA ALA A 97 0.75 9.25 -23.93
C ALA A 97 0.43 7.78 -23.59
N ASP A 98 1.46 6.98 -23.29
CA ASP A 98 1.33 5.55 -23.00
C ASP A 98 1.27 5.23 -21.50
N HIS A 99 0.99 6.22 -20.65
CA HIS A 99 0.86 5.94 -19.22
C HIS A 99 -0.33 5.01 -18.95
N TYR A 100 -0.22 4.19 -17.91
CA TYR A 100 -1.28 3.30 -17.50
C TYR A 100 -1.30 3.12 -15.99
N TYR A 101 -2.42 2.65 -15.47
CA TYR A 101 -2.56 2.31 -14.06
C TYR A 101 -2.44 0.79 -13.84
N VAL A 102 -1.93 0.41 -12.68
CA VAL A 102 -1.95 -0.96 -12.15
C VAL A 102 -2.37 -0.89 -10.70
N PHE A 103 -3.24 -1.80 -10.28
CA PHE A 103 -3.54 -2.00 -8.88
C PHE A 103 -2.72 -3.15 -8.31
N GLY A 104 -2.14 -2.96 -7.12
CA GLY A 104 -1.66 -4.05 -6.28
C GLY A 104 -2.59 -4.22 -5.07
N VAL A 105 -3.03 -5.43 -4.79
CA VAL A 105 -4.04 -5.72 -3.77
C VAL A 105 -3.57 -6.82 -2.82
N ASP A 106 -3.63 -6.53 -1.52
CA ASP A 106 -3.52 -7.53 -0.46
C ASP A 106 -4.84 -7.61 0.31
N VAL A 107 -5.35 -8.82 0.49
CA VAL A 107 -6.73 -9.06 0.93
C VAL A 107 -6.75 -9.34 2.43
N GLY A 108 -7.40 -8.44 3.17
CA GLY A 108 -7.65 -8.56 4.60
C GLY A 108 -9.08 -8.97 4.91
N ARG A 109 -9.28 -9.66 6.04
CA ARG A 109 -10.59 -10.00 6.61
C ARG A 109 -10.48 -10.10 8.13
N GLN A 110 -11.61 -10.02 8.85
CA GLN A 110 -11.69 -10.26 10.30
C GLN A 110 -10.72 -9.37 11.12
N GLY A 111 -10.85 -8.06 10.96
CA GLY A 111 -10.00 -7.08 11.66
C GLY A 111 -8.69 -6.73 10.94
N ALA A 112 -8.39 -7.37 9.80
CA ALA A 112 -7.38 -6.91 8.84
C ALA A 112 -8.05 -6.15 7.69
N GLN A 113 -7.33 -5.20 7.10
CA GLN A 113 -7.84 -4.31 6.05
C GLN A 113 -7.37 -4.80 4.69
N THR A 114 -8.23 -4.75 3.68
CA THR A 114 -7.78 -4.93 2.30
C THR A 114 -7.09 -3.67 1.83
N ALA A 115 -5.82 -3.78 1.43
CA ALA A 115 -5.02 -2.66 0.94
C ALA A 115 -5.00 -2.66 -0.60
N ILE A 116 -5.27 -1.52 -1.21
CA ILE A 116 -5.31 -1.33 -2.67
C ILE A 116 -4.36 -0.20 -3.03
N MET A 117 -3.25 -0.56 -3.67
CA MET A 117 -2.20 0.36 -4.12
C MET A 117 -2.46 0.77 -5.56
N VAL A 118 -2.57 2.08 -5.82
CA VAL A 118 -2.78 2.61 -7.17
C VAL A 118 -1.48 3.14 -7.74
N PHE A 119 -0.89 2.39 -8.66
CA PHE A 119 0.32 2.78 -9.37
C PHE A 119 -0.03 3.42 -10.71
N LYS A 120 0.43 4.65 -10.93
CA LYS A 120 0.55 5.24 -12.26
C LYS A 120 1.93 4.95 -12.82
N VAL A 121 1.99 4.18 -13.90
CA VAL A 121 3.22 3.82 -14.58
C VAL A 121 3.38 4.70 -15.81
N ASN A 122 4.52 5.39 -15.90
CA ASN A 122 4.92 6.11 -17.11
C ASN A 122 6.06 5.32 -17.78
N PRO A 123 5.77 4.56 -18.84
CA PRO A 123 6.79 3.85 -19.60
C PRO A 123 7.88 4.79 -20.11
N GLN A 124 9.08 4.26 -20.21
CA GLN A 124 10.21 4.96 -20.80
C GLN A 124 10.59 4.30 -22.14
N PRO A 125 10.97 5.09 -23.17
CA PRO A 125 11.41 4.53 -24.45
C PRO A 125 12.58 3.54 -24.28
N LYS A 126 13.48 3.82 -23.34
CA LYS A 126 14.58 2.95 -22.93
C LYS A 126 14.58 2.78 -21.41
N GLY A 127 14.76 1.55 -20.96
CA GLY A 127 14.88 1.21 -19.55
C GLY A 127 13.56 1.01 -18.83
N VAL A 128 13.62 1.06 -17.51
CA VAL A 128 12.51 0.79 -16.60
C VAL A 128 11.63 2.04 -16.47
N GLY A 129 10.31 1.83 -16.56
CA GLY A 129 9.29 2.86 -16.44
C GLY A 129 9.28 3.51 -15.06
N MET A 130 8.70 4.70 -14.97
CA MET A 130 8.56 5.43 -13.73
C MET A 130 7.26 5.04 -13.03
N LYS A 131 7.32 4.46 -11.82
CA LYS A 131 6.13 4.07 -11.04
C LYS A 131 5.83 5.12 -9.99
N SER A 132 4.67 5.73 -10.05
CA SER A 132 4.19 6.67 -9.05
C SER A 132 3.06 6.02 -8.27
N LEU A 133 3.22 5.86 -6.95
CA LEU A 133 2.12 5.44 -6.08
C LEU A 133 1.24 6.66 -5.82
N VAL A 134 0.20 6.84 -6.63
CA VAL A 134 -0.60 8.07 -6.66
C VAL A 134 -1.75 8.06 -5.67
N ASN A 135 -2.15 6.87 -5.19
CA ASN A 135 -3.15 6.72 -4.15
C ASN A 135 -3.04 5.36 -3.46
N ILE A 136 -3.56 5.29 -2.24
CA ILE A 136 -3.75 4.07 -1.46
C ILE A 136 -5.18 4.09 -0.94
N PHE A 137 -5.93 3.02 -1.20
CA PHE A 137 -7.25 2.81 -0.64
C PHE A 137 -7.22 1.65 0.35
N THR A 138 -8.07 1.72 1.37
CA THR A 138 -8.32 0.62 2.28
C THR A 138 -9.80 0.26 2.21
N ALA A 139 -10.11 -1.04 2.30
CA ALA A 139 -11.47 -1.52 2.41
C ALA A 139 -11.63 -2.29 3.73
N ASP A 140 -12.50 -1.75 4.59
CA ASP A 140 -12.85 -2.30 5.89
C ASP A 140 -14.18 -3.04 5.73
N SER A 141 -14.11 -4.34 5.40
CA SER A 141 -15.31 -5.18 5.32
C SER A 141 -14.96 -6.62 5.61
N GLU A 142 -15.84 -7.30 6.36
CA GLU A 142 -15.70 -8.74 6.61
C GLU A 142 -16.18 -9.60 5.43
N HIS A 143 -16.92 -9.02 4.48
CA HIS A 143 -17.55 -9.78 3.40
C HIS A 143 -16.90 -9.47 2.04
N PHE A 144 -16.41 -10.52 1.37
CA PHE A 144 -15.67 -10.39 0.11
C PHE A 144 -16.49 -9.78 -1.03
N GLU A 145 -17.81 -9.96 -1.06
CA GLU A 145 -18.67 -9.30 -2.04
C GLU A 145 -18.58 -7.77 -1.97
N GLN A 146 -18.56 -7.21 -0.76
CA GLN A 146 -18.46 -5.76 -0.57
C GLN A 146 -17.06 -5.25 -0.93
N GLN A 147 -16.01 -6.01 -0.59
CA GLN A 147 -14.65 -5.70 -1.01
C GLN A 147 -14.52 -5.73 -2.53
N ALA A 148 -15.11 -6.73 -3.20
CA ALA A 148 -15.16 -6.84 -4.65
C ALA A 148 -15.89 -5.65 -5.27
N LEU A 149 -17.03 -5.23 -4.70
CA LEU A 149 -17.75 -4.04 -5.15
C LEU A 149 -16.90 -2.76 -5.05
N ILE A 150 -16.18 -2.57 -3.94
CA ILE A 150 -15.26 -1.43 -3.77
C ILE A 150 -14.16 -1.46 -4.85
N LEU A 151 -13.57 -2.63 -5.10
CA LEU A 151 -12.51 -2.79 -6.08
C LEU A 151 -13.01 -2.58 -7.51
N LYS A 152 -14.22 -3.06 -7.86
CA LYS A 152 -14.83 -2.82 -9.17
C LYS A 152 -15.14 -1.34 -9.40
N ARG A 153 -15.67 -0.63 -8.41
CA ARG A 153 -15.84 0.84 -8.50
C ARG A 153 -14.51 1.57 -8.65
N LEU A 154 -13.48 1.15 -7.93
CA LEU A 154 -12.13 1.68 -8.10
C LEU A 154 -11.60 1.42 -9.51
N TYR A 155 -11.81 0.24 -10.07
CA TYR A 155 -11.46 -0.06 -11.45
C TYR A 155 -12.09 0.95 -12.41
N TYR A 156 -13.40 1.19 -12.36
CA TYR A 156 -14.03 2.15 -13.28
C TYR A 156 -13.59 3.60 -13.08
N ARG A 157 -13.09 3.96 -11.89
CA ARG A 157 -12.52 5.29 -11.66
C ARG A 157 -11.14 5.47 -12.29
N PHE A 158 -10.30 4.45 -12.32
CA PHE A 158 -8.90 4.58 -12.76
C PHE A 158 -8.59 3.86 -14.08
N MET A 159 -9.45 2.95 -14.51
CA MET A 159 -9.26 2.06 -15.67
C MET A 159 -7.86 1.42 -15.71
N PRO A 160 -7.42 0.72 -14.64
CA PRO A 160 -6.10 0.10 -14.62
C PRO A 160 -6.01 -1.02 -15.66
N LYS A 161 -4.82 -1.17 -16.24
CA LYS A 161 -4.50 -2.24 -17.20
C LYS A 161 -4.61 -3.63 -16.56
N ALA A 162 -4.36 -3.71 -15.26
CA ALA A 162 -4.57 -4.93 -14.48
C ALA A 162 -4.66 -4.65 -12.98
N ILE A 163 -5.16 -5.65 -12.27
CA ILE A 163 -5.24 -5.75 -10.81
C ILE A 163 -4.44 -6.99 -10.40
N ALA A 164 -3.29 -6.78 -9.78
CA ALA A 164 -2.47 -7.83 -9.21
C ALA A 164 -2.97 -8.17 -7.80
N VAL A 165 -3.40 -9.41 -7.58
CA VAL A 165 -3.98 -9.89 -6.32
C VAL A 165 -3.23 -11.14 -5.89
N ASP A 166 -2.80 -11.22 -4.63
CA ASP A 166 -2.38 -12.50 -4.05
C ASP A 166 -3.58 -13.42 -3.96
N ALA A 167 -3.55 -14.52 -4.71
CA ALA A 167 -4.65 -15.45 -4.83
C ALA A 167 -4.53 -16.64 -3.88
N ASN A 168 -3.63 -16.57 -2.89
CA ASN A 168 -3.57 -17.55 -1.81
C ASN A 168 -4.55 -17.19 -0.67
N GLY A 169 -5.09 -18.22 -0.01
CA GLY A 169 -5.92 -18.04 1.19
C GLY A 169 -7.14 -17.13 0.95
N LEU A 170 -7.18 -15.98 1.63
CA LEU A 170 -8.30 -15.03 1.55
C LEU A 170 -8.50 -14.46 0.14
N GLY A 171 -7.41 -14.27 -0.61
CA GLY A 171 -7.50 -13.66 -1.93
C GLY A 171 -8.22 -14.54 -2.96
N ALA A 172 -8.14 -15.86 -2.85
CA ALA A 172 -8.96 -16.77 -3.65
C ALA A 172 -10.46 -16.48 -3.44
N GLY A 173 -10.87 -16.25 -2.19
CA GLY A 173 -12.24 -15.89 -1.85
C GLY A 173 -12.68 -14.55 -2.43
N LEU A 174 -11.80 -13.54 -2.48
CA LEU A 174 -12.10 -12.28 -3.16
C LEU A 174 -12.23 -12.46 -4.68
N VAL A 175 -11.36 -13.26 -5.28
CA VAL A 175 -11.36 -13.54 -6.72
C VAL A 175 -12.68 -14.17 -7.17
N ASP A 176 -13.26 -15.09 -6.39
CA ASP A 176 -14.54 -15.73 -6.72
C ASP A 176 -15.69 -14.71 -6.92
N TYR A 177 -15.67 -13.59 -6.17
CA TYR A 177 -16.63 -12.49 -6.35
C TYR A 177 -16.26 -11.54 -7.50
N LEU A 178 -14.97 -11.42 -7.83
CA LEU A 178 -14.52 -10.57 -8.94
C LEU A 178 -14.81 -11.21 -10.31
N VAL A 179 -14.73 -12.54 -10.41
CA VAL A 179 -15.01 -13.31 -11.63
C VAL A 179 -16.50 -13.57 -11.88
N THR A 180 -17.38 -12.98 -11.06
CA THR A 180 -18.83 -13.04 -11.20
C THR A 180 -19.41 -11.64 -11.30
N LYS A 181 -20.67 -11.52 -11.75
CA LYS A 181 -21.38 -10.24 -11.80
C LYS A 181 -21.68 -9.76 -10.37
N THR A 182 -21.45 -8.49 -10.09
CA THR A 182 -21.70 -7.91 -8.76
C THR A 182 -22.70 -6.77 -8.89
N ARG A 183 -23.72 -6.74 -8.03
CA ARG A 183 -24.71 -5.67 -8.00
C ARG A 183 -24.55 -4.83 -6.74
N ASP A 184 -24.54 -3.53 -6.89
CA ASP A 184 -24.68 -2.63 -5.77
C ASP A 184 -26.16 -2.48 -5.41
N ASN A 185 -26.56 -3.04 -4.28
CA ASN A 185 -27.93 -2.95 -3.80
C ASN A 185 -28.38 -1.52 -3.46
N ARG A 186 -27.44 -0.57 -3.26
CA ARG A 186 -27.76 0.81 -2.90
C ARG A 186 -28.05 1.69 -4.13
N THR A 187 -27.24 1.59 -5.18
CA THR A 187 -27.39 2.41 -6.40
C THR A 187 -28.14 1.67 -7.51
N GLY A 188 -28.23 0.34 -7.42
CA GLY A 188 -28.76 -0.51 -8.49
C GLY A 188 -27.74 -0.80 -9.60
N GLU A 189 -26.54 -0.21 -9.55
CA GLU A 189 -25.48 -0.42 -10.53
C GLU A 189 -25.01 -1.87 -10.55
N GLU A 190 -24.75 -2.39 -11.75
CA GLU A 190 -24.25 -3.74 -11.96
C GLU A 190 -22.88 -3.68 -12.61
N PHE A 191 -21.95 -4.47 -12.07
CA PHE A 191 -20.59 -4.54 -12.56
C PHE A 191 -20.32 -5.92 -13.16
N PRO A 192 -19.86 -5.99 -14.42
CA PRO A 192 -19.55 -7.25 -15.10
C PRO A 192 -18.46 -8.07 -14.38
N PRO A 193 -18.34 -9.37 -14.70
CA PRO A 193 -17.20 -10.19 -14.29
C PRO A 193 -15.88 -9.63 -14.80
N PHE A 194 -14.82 -9.81 -14.00
CA PHE A 194 -13.44 -9.55 -14.41
C PHE A 194 -12.76 -10.88 -14.75
N GLY A 195 -12.14 -10.94 -15.92
CA GLY A 195 -11.41 -12.11 -16.38
C GLY A 195 -10.02 -12.21 -15.75
N VAL A 196 -9.48 -13.42 -15.73
CA VAL A 196 -8.15 -13.70 -15.20
C VAL A 196 -7.12 -13.76 -16.33
N ILE A 197 -6.04 -12.99 -16.18
CA ILE A 197 -4.96 -12.85 -17.16
C ILE A 197 -4.12 -14.12 -17.27
N ASN A 198 -3.78 -14.74 -16.14
CA ASN A 198 -2.91 -15.91 -16.05
C ASN A 198 -3.67 -17.20 -15.70
N ASP A 199 -4.83 -17.39 -16.31
CA ASP A 199 -5.67 -18.59 -16.16
C ASP A 199 -5.28 -19.69 -17.18
N GLU A 200 -4.03 -20.14 -17.14
CA GLU A 200 -3.49 -21.12 -18.11
C GLU A 200 -4.26 -22.46 -18.08
N ARG A 201 -4.82 -22.81 -16.93
CA ARG A 201 -5.59 -24.05 -16.73
C ARG A 201 -7.08 -23.91 -17.05
N GLY A 202 -7.57 -22.67 -17.25
CA GLY A 202 -8.99 -22.40 -17.48
C GLY A 202 -9.87 -22.62 -16.23
N ASP A 203 -9.29 -22.55 -15.04
CA ASP A 203 -9.98 -22.82 -13.77
C ASP A 203 -11.06 -21.77 -13.50
N TYR A 204 -10.87 -20.54 -13.99
CA TYR A 204 -11.77 -19.41 -13.77
C TYR A 204 -12.66 -19.10 -14.97
N ARG A 205 -12.19 -19.38 -16.19
CA ARG A 205 -12.93 -19.10 -17.43
C ARG A 205 -14.38 -19.59 -17.43
N LYS A 206 -14.65 -20.72 -16.78
CA LYS A 206 -16.00 -21.30 -16.65
C LYS A 206 -17.02 -20.40 -15.95
N TYR A 207 -16.59 -19.48 -15.09
CA TYR A 207 -17.50 -18.61 -14.32
C TYR A 207 -18.05 -17.43 -15.14
N TYR A 208 -17.41 -17.09 -16.25
CA TYR A 208 -17.77 -15.96 -17.10
C TYR A 208 -17.81 -16.29 -18.60
N ALA A 209 -17.85 -17.59 -18.96
CA ALA A 209 -17.87 -18.03 -20.35
C ALA A 209 -19.10 -17.51 -21.12
N ASP A 210 -20.26 -17.45 -20.46
CA ASP A 210 -21.54 -17.04 -21.04
C ASP A 210 -21.94 -15.60 -20.68
N GLN A 211 -21.00 -14.80 -20.17
CA GLN A 211 -21.26 -13.43 -19.68
C GLN A 211 -20.44 -12.40 -20.47
N ALA A 212 -20.97 -11.17 -20.56
CA ALA A 212 -20.20 -10.04 -21.06
C ALA A 212 -19.08 -9.70 -20.06
N LEU A 213 -17.84 -10.03 -20.44
CA LEU A 213 -16.65 -9.78 -19.65
C LEU A 213 -16.21 -8.31 -19.81
N GLU A 214 -15.80 -7.66 -18.73
CA GLU A 214 -15.15 -6.34 -18.84
C GLU A 214 -13.81 -6.45 -19.58
N GLY A 215 -13.05 -7.50 -19.27
CA GLY A 215 -11.75 -7.79 -19.85
C GLY A 215 -10.97 -8.76 -18.97
N ASN A 216 -9.82 -9.22 -19.45
CA ASN A 216 -8.87 -9.97 -18.63
C ASN A 216 -8.05 -8.98 -17.79
N LEU A 217 -8.46 -8.79 -16.53
CA LEU A 217 -7.98 -7.73 -15.65
C LEU A 217 -7.22 -8.25 -14.43
N LEU A 218 -7.53 -9.45 -13.96
CA LEU A 218 -6.97 -9.99 -12.72
C LEU A 218 -5.68 -10.74 -13.02
N TYR A 219 -4.57 -10.33 -12.41
CA TYR A 219 -3.35 -11.13 -12.37
C TYR A 219 -3.23 -11.79 -11.00
N LEU A 220 -3.36 -13.11 -10.98
CA LEU A 220 -3.36 -13.89 -9.75
C LEU A 220 -1.95 -14.29 -9.37
N ILE A 221 -1.42 -13.68 -8.32
CA ILE A 221 -0.13 -14.05 -7.76
C ILE A 221 -0.36 -15.24 -6.83
N LYS A 222 0.09 -16.43 -7.23
CA LYS A 222 0.14 -17.60 -6.34
C LYS A 222 1.50 -17.60 -5.67
N ALA A 223 1.64 -16.77 -4.64
CA ALA A 223 2.90 -16.54 -3.94
C ALA A 223 3.52 -17.86 -3.44
N ASN A 224 4.83 -17.98 -3.63
CA ASN A 224 5.68 -19.04 -3.11
C ASN A 224 7.03 -18.42 -2.69
N ALA A 225 7.94 -19.20 -2.09
CA ALA A 225 9.19 -18.66 -1.56
C ALA A 225 10.06 -17.98 -2.63
N GLU A 226 10.05 -18.46 -3.87
CA GLU A 226 10.83 -17.88 -4.98
C GLU A 226 10.21 -16.57 -5.49
N ILE A 227 8.89 -16.57 -5.72
CA ILE A 227 8.13 -15.38 -6.12
C ILE A 227 8.25 -14.27 -5.06
N ASN A 228 8.13 -14.63 -3.78
CA ASN A 228 8.28 -13.67 -2.68
C ASN A 228 9.69 -13.07 -2.67
N ASN A 229 10.72 -13.90 -2.81
CA ASN A 229 12.10 -13.44 -2.89
C ASN A 229 12.31 -12.50 -4.10
N GLU A 230 11.81 -12.87 -5.29
CA GLU A 230 11.90 -12.00 -6.48
C GLU A 230 11.15 -10.68 -6.26
N ALA A 231 9.98 -10.71 -5.62
CA ALA A 231 9.18 -9.53 -5.32
C ALA A 231 9.91 -8.59 -4.33
N HIS A 232 10.47 -9.13 -3.23
CA HIS A 232 11.27 -8.39 -2.25
C HIS A 232 12.46 -7.70 -2.92
N VAL A 233 13.22 -8.45 -3.73
CA VAL A 233 14.38 -7.93 -4.48
C VAL A 233 13.96 -6.88 -5.51
N ASN A 234 12.81 -7.06 -6.17
CA ASN A 234 12.29 -6.07 -7.10
C ASN A 234 11.99 -4.74 -6.39
N VAL A 235 11.35 -4.76 -5.21
CA VAL A 235 11.12 -3.53 -4.43
C VAL A 235 12.44 -2.80 -4.17
N VAL A 236 13.44 -3.49 -3.63
CA VAL A 236 14.77 -2.91 -3.36
C VAL A 236 15.40 -2.32 -4.63
N THR A 237 15.29 -3.03 -5.75
CA THR A 237 15.82 -2.60 -7.05
C THR A 237 15.14 -1.33 -7.56
N GLN A 238 13.80 -1.24 -7.47
CA GLN A 238 13.05 -0.06 -7.93
C GLN A 238 13.37 1.18 -7.07
N PHE A 239 13.53 1.03 -5.75
CA PHE A 239 14.00 2.11 -4.88
C PHE A 239 15.44 2.52 -5.19
N SER A 240 16.35 1.56 -5.29
CA SER A 240 17.78 1.81 -5.55
C SER A 240 18.00 2.53 -6.88
N SER A 241 17.21 2.21 -7.90
CA SER A 241 17.27 2.85 -9.22
C SER A 241 16.46 4.14 -9.36
N GLY A 242 15.78 4.60 -8.29
CA GLY A 242 14.94 5.79 -8.30
C GLY A 242 13.73 5.69 -9.24
N LYS A 243 13.20 4.48 -9.38
CA LYS A 243 12.06 4.15 -10.26
C LYS A 243 10.73 4.04 -9.53
N VAL A 244 10.68 4.49 -8.27
CA VAL A 244 9.44 4.70 -7.50
C VAL A 244 9.33 6.18 -7.12
N ARG A 245 8.11 6.72 -7.14
CA ARG A 245 7.74 8.00 -6.53
C ARG A 245 6.57 7.79 -5.60
N LEU A 246 6.61 8.46 -4.45
CA LEU A 246 5.66 8.31 -3.36
C LEU A 246 5.11 9.68 -2.95
N MET A 247 4.01 9.67 -2.20
CA MET A 247 3.42 10.87 -1.63
C MET A 247 4.37 11.54 -0.64
N ILE A 248 4.40 12.88 -0.65
CA ILE A 248 5.14 13.66 0.35
C ILE A 248 4.69 13.32 1.78
N ASP A 249 5.49 13.69 2.77
CA ASP A 249 5.13 13.59 4.19
C ASP A 249 3.79 14.30 4.49
N GLU A 250 2.96 13.69 5.33
CA GLU A 250 1.61 14.18 5.63
C GLU A 250 1.62 15.54 6.34
N LYS A 251 2.65 15.87 7.12
CA LYS A 251 2.77 17.20 7.74
C LYS A 251 3.09 18.23 6.68
N THR A 252 3.96 17.89 5.74
CA THR A 252 4.29 18.75 4.58
C THR A 252 3.06 18.95 3.68
N ALA A 253 2.32 17.89 3.37
CA ALA A 253 1.08 17.97 2.61
C ALA A 253 0.02 18.82 3.31
N LYS A 254 -0.17 18.63 4.62
CA LYS A 254 -1.11 19.43 5.41
C LYS A 254 -0.76 20.91 5.38
N ALA A 255 0.52 21.26 5.57
CA ALA A 255 0.99 22.64 5.49
C ALA A 255 0.74 23.26 4.11
N LYS A 256 1.01 22.51 3.03
CA LYS A 256 0.74 22.93 1.64
C LYS A 256 -0.76 23.07 1.36
N LEU A 257 -1.59 22.19 1.90
CA LEU A 257 -3.03 22.27 1.70
C LEU A 257 -3.61 23.52 2.39
N LEU A 258 -3.24 23.74 3.66
CA LEU A 258 -3.73 24.88 4.45
C LEU A 258 -3.19 26.23 3.96
N SER A 259 -2.12 26.27 3.17
CA SER A 259 -1.68 27.50 2.51
C SER A 259 -2.50 27.85 1.26
N THR A 260 -3.37 26.96 0.79
CA THR A 260 -4.27 27.22 -0.35
C THR A 260 -5.64 27.69 0.11
N LYS A 261 -6.32 28.48 -0.73
CA LYS A 261 -7.73 28.86 -0.49
C LYS A 261 -8.63 27.63 -0.41
N MET A 262 -8.48 26.70 -1.35
CA MET A 262 -9.22 25.43 -1.38
C MET A 262 -9.10 24.66 -0.06
N GLY A 263 -7.89 24.51 0.48
CA GLY A 263 -7.68 23.78 1.73
C GLY A 263 -8.28 24.46 2.96
N ASN A 264 -8.36 25.80 2.96
CA ASN A 264 -9.04 26.55 4.02
C ASN A 264 -10.57 26.40 3.95
N ASP A 265 -11.12 26.38 2.73
CA ASP A 265 -12.56 26.27 2.48
C ASP A 265 -13.10 24.83 2.64
N MET A 266 -12.23 23.81 2.63
CA MET A 266 -12.60 22.41 2.83
C MET A 266 -13.16 22.15 4.23
N THR A 267 -14.21 21.31 4.29
CA THR A 267 -14.69 20.76 5.57
C THR A 267 -13.62 19.86 6.21
N PRO A 268 -13.67 19.64 7.53
CA PRO A 268 -12.77 18.71 8.21
C PRO A 268 -12.74 17.32 7.56
N GLU A 269 -13.89 16.82 7.12
CA GLU A 269 -14.05 15.50 6.49
C GLU A 269 -13.41 15.47 5.11
N ALA A 270 -13.71 16.46 4.25
CA ALA A 270 -13.10 16.56 2.92
C ALA A 270 -11.58 16.72 3.01
N ARG A 271 -11.09 17.43 4.04
CA ARG A 271 -9.67 17.56 4.33
C ARG A 271 -9.07 16.22 4.78
N ALA A 272 -9.75 15.47 5.63
CA ALA A 272 -9.29 14.14 6.06
C ALA A 272 -9.19 13.17 4.88
N ASP A 273 -10.20 13.15 4.00
CA ASP A 273 -10.23 12.34 2.79
C ASP A 273 -9.09 12.72 1.83
N TYR A 274 -8.84 14.02 1.63
CA TYR A 274 -7.71 14.49 0.84
C TYR A 274 -6.35 14.08 1.43
N MET A 275 -6.23 14.11 2.77
CA MET A 275 -4.99 13.78 3.46
C MET A 275 -4.71 12.28 3.55
N ARG A 276 -5.76 11.44 3.43
CA ARG A 276 -5.69 9.98 3.57
C ARG A 276 -4.55 9.33 2.78
N PRO A 277 -4.28 9.65 1.51
CA PRO A 277 -3.21 8.99 0.74
C PRO A 277 -1.80 9.32 1.28
N PHE A 278 -1.60 10.51 1.82
CA PHE A 278 -0.32 10.91 2.43
C PHE A 278 -0.10 10.16 3.75
N VAL A 279 -1.14 10.05 4.59
CA VAL A 279 -1.08 9.30 5.85
C VAL A 279 -0.83 7.81 5.59
N LEU A 280 -1.55 7.21 4.65
CA LEU A 280 -1.36 5.81 4.25
C LEU A 280 0.04 5.55 3.69
N THR A 281 0.64 6.51 2.98
CA THR A 281 2.03 6.40 2.50
C THR A 281 3.03 6.41 3.66
N SER A 282 2.76 7.15 4.73
CA SER A 282 3.58 7.09 5.95
C SER A 282 3.39 5.79 6.73
N ILE A 283 2.19 5.23 6.74
CA ILE A 283 1.98 3.89 7.31
C ILE A 283 2.74 2.84 6.49
N LEU A 284 2.69 2.90 5.16
CA LEU A 284 3.49 2.04 4.28
C LEU A 284 4.99 2.12 4.62
N LYS A 285 5.52 3.34 4.86
CA LYS A 285 6.90 3.51 5.32
C LYS A 285 7.16 2.72 6.60
N GLU A 286 6.30 2.87 7.59
CA GLU A 286 6.47 2.19 8.88
C GLU A 286 6.35 0.67 8.78
N GLU A 287 5.43 0.16 7.96
CA GLU A 287 5.35 -1.27 7.66
C GLU A 287 6.67 -1.77 7.04
N MET A 288 7.22 -1.04 6.06
CA MET A 288 8.51 -1.38 5.46
C MET A 288 9.67 -1.34 6.46
N MET A 289 9.72 -0.32 7.33
CA MET A 289 10.76 -0.21 8.35
C MET A 289 10.63 -1.27 9.46
N ASN A 290 9.46 -1.90 9.56
CA ASN A 290 9.20 -2.98 10.51
C ASN A 290 9.69 -4.36 10.03
N LEU A 291 10.13 -4.48 8.77
CA LEU A 291 10.55 -5.74 8.18
C LEU A 291 12.06 -5.95 8.34
N ARG A 292 12.43 -7.17 8.72
CA ARG A 292 13.82 -7.63 8.85
C ARG A 292 14.03 -8.89 8.04
N GLU A 293 15.24 -9.06 7.55
CA GLU A 293 15.63 -10.30 6.89
C GLU A 293 15.87 -11.40 7.91
N LYS A 294 15.10 -12.47 7.80
CA LYS A 294 15.36 -13.74 8.47
C LYS A 294 16.21 -14.60 7.53
N ARG A 295 17.45 -14.86 7.91
CA ARG A 295 18.37 -15.68 7.10
C ARG A 295 17.94 -17.16 7.16
N GLU A 296 17.16 -17.59 6.19
CA GLU A 296 16.79 -19.00 5.96
C GLU A 296 17.19 -19.45 4.56
N GLY A 297 18.36 -20.10 4.45
CA GLY A 297 18.83 -20.68 3.20
C GLY A 297 19.20 -19.63 2.13
N LYS A 298 18.74 -19.84 0.89
CA LYS A 298 19.08 -18.98 -0.27
C LYS A 298 18.08 -17.85 -0.51
N ASN A 299 16.88 -17.93 0.06
CA ASN A 299 15.80 -16.98 -0.22
C ASN A 299 15.74 -15.94 0.90
N VAL A 300 15.55 -14.67 0.54
CA VAL A 300 15.25 -13.60 1.49
C VAL A 300 13.85 -13.84 2.03
N VAL A 301 13.74 -14.08 3.33
CA VAL A 301 12.47 -14.17 4.05
C VAL A 301 12.35 -12.94 4.92
N LEU A 302 11.25 -12.19 4.79
CA LEU A 302 11.00 -11.02 5.62
C LEU A 302 10.11 -11.36 6.80
N GLU A 303 10.57 -11.03 8.01
CA GLU A 303 9.79 -11.14 9.25
C GLU A 303 9.51 -9.76 9.85
N ARG A 304 8.43 -9.67 10.62
CA ARG A 304 8.05 -8.45 11.32
C ARG A 304 8.78 -8.38 12.66
N ALA A 305 9.49 -7.29 12.89
CA ALA A 305 10.11 -7.06 14.19
C ALA A 305 9.09 -6.79 15.29
N ASN A 306 8.03 -6.03 14.97
CA ASN A 306 6.86 -5.85 15.81
C ASN A 306 5.63 -6.46 15.14
N ASN A 307 5.09 -7.52 15.74
CA ASN A 307 3.91 -8.23 15.22
C ASN A 307 2.62 -7.41 15.25
N LYS A 308 2.59 -6.28 15.97
CA LYS A 308 1.42 -5.38 15.98
C LYS A 308 1.34 -4.50 14.75
N ILE A 309 2.47 -4.19 14.11
CA ILE A 309 2.51 -3.47 12.85
C ILE A 309 2.25 -4.51 11.74
N GLN A 310 1.13 -4.37 11.03
CA GLN A 310 0.78 -5.28 9.94
C GLN A 310 1.67 -5.04 8.71
N LYS A 311 1.50 -5.85 7.67
CA LYS A 311 2.27 -5.72 6.42
C LYS A 311 1.38 -5.64 5.18
N ASP A 312 0.08 -5.40 5.36
CA ASP A 312 -0.90 -5.51 4.28
C ASP A 312 -0.63 -4.46 3.19
N LYS A 313 -0.23 -3.25 3.58
CA LYS A 313 0.12 -2.19 2.62
C LYS A 313 1.44 -2.52 1.91
N PHE A 314 2.44 -3.00 2.65
CA PHE A 314 3.68 -3.45 2.04
C PHE A 314 3.47 -4.59 1.03
N SER A 315 2.73 -5.64 1.39
CA SER A 315 2.41 -6.76 0.49
C SER A 315 1.70 -6.27 -0.77
N ALA A 316 0.65 -5.45 -0.64
CA ALA A 316 -0.08 -4.90 -1.78
C ALA A 316 0.83 -4.05 -2.70
N PHE A 317 1.73 -3.28 -2.11
CA PHE A 317 2.70 -2.46 -2.82
C PHE A 317 3.70 -3.32 -3.60
N GLU A 318 4.21 -4.35 -2.96
CA GLU A 318 5.12 -5.34 -3.55
C GLU A 318 4.48 -6.08 -4.72
N TYR A 319 3.26 -6.59 -4.55
CA TYR A 319 2.52 -7.31 -5.59
C TYR A 319 2.25 -6.44 -6.82
N GLY A 320 1.87 -5.18 -6.62
CA GLY A 320 1.72 -4.21 -7.70
C GLY A 320 3.03 -3.98 -8.47
N LEU A 321 4.14 -3.74 -7.76
CA LEU A 321 5.45 -3.55 -8.39
C LEU A 321 5.96 -4.82 -9.09
N TYR A 322 5.70 -5.99 -8.53
CA TYR A 322 6.06 -7.28 -9.12
C TYR A 322 5.34 -7.51 -10.44
N TYR A 323 4.03 -7.29 -10.49
CA TYR A 323 3.28 -7.41 -11.75
C TYR A 323 3.73 -6.37 -12.79
N ILE A 324 4.03 -5.13 -12.38
CA ILE A 324 4.57 -4.12 -13.29
C ILE A 324 5.91 -4.60 -13.89
N LYS A 325 6.79 -5.24 -13.10
CA LYS A 325 8.02 -5.84 -13.61
C LYS A 325 7.73 -6.90 -14.69
N ILE A 326 6.75 -7.78 -14.47
CA ILE A 326 6.35 -8.81 -15.44
C ILE A 326 5.90 -8.17 -16.76
N LEU A 327 5.10 -7.10 -16.69
CA LEU A 327 4.69 -6.34 -17.87
C LEU A 327 5.90 -5.75 -18.62
N GLU A 328 6.80 -5.09 -17.90
CA GLU A 328 7.99 -4.48 -18.49
C GLU A 328 8.91 -5.51 -19.15
N ASP A 329 9.12 -6.66 -18.51
CA ASP A 329 9.94 -7.74 -19.06
C ASP A 329 9.29 -8.41 -20.28
N SER A 330 7.96 -8.53 -20.28
CA SER A 330 7.21 -9.03 -21.43
C SER A 330 7.32 -8.06 -22.63
N ASP A 331 7.23 -6.76 -22.40
CA ASP A 331 7.35 -5.74 -23.45
C ASP A 331 8.78 -5.67 -24.01
N LYS A 332 9.81 -5.81 -23.15
CA LYS A 332 11.21 -5.94 -23.61
C LYS A 332 11.40 -7.16 -24.51
N LYS A 333 10.87 -8.33 -24.13
CA LYS A 333 10.97 -9.56 -24.94
C LYS A 333 10.30 -9.39 -26.30
N LYS A 334 9.13 -8.74 -26.36
CA LYS A 334 8.46 -8.42 -27.64
C LYS A 334 9.35 -7.52 -28.50
N ARG A 335 9.86 -6.40 -27.97
CA ARG A 335 10.75 -5.47 -28.69
C ARG A 335 12.07 -6.10 -29.16
N GLY A 336 12.62 -7.05 -28.39
CA GLY A 336 13.83 -7.79 -28.75
C GLY A 336 13.63 -8.75 -29.92
N LYS A 337 12.43 -9.35 -30.06
CA LYS A 337 12.10 -10.23 -31.19
C LYS A 337 11.98 -9.48 -32.52
N TYR A 338 11.45 -8.26 -32.52
CA TYR A 338 11.28 -7.42 -33.72
C TYR A 338 12.59 -6.89 -34.35
N ARG A 339 13.78 -7.33 -33.91
CA ARG A 339 15.05 -6.69 -34.28
C ARG A 339 16.13 -7.58 -34.91
N ALA A 340 15.89 -8.87 -35.11
CA ALA A 340 16.93 -9.77 -35.67
C ALA A 340 16.57 -10.40 -37.02
N SER A 341 15.32 -10.81 -37.24
CA SER A 341 14.89 -11.47 -38.48
C SER A 341 14.33 -10.52 -39.54
N ASP A 342 13.72 -9.42 -39.11
CA ASP A 342 12.90 -8.57 -39.98
C ASP A 342 13.75 -7.62 -40.86
N PHE A 343 15.06 -7.58 -40.65
CA PHE A 343 16.04 -6.88 -41.47
C PHE A 343 16.95 -7.80 -42.29
N MET A 344 16.86 -9.12 -42.14
CA MET A 344 17.71 -10.08 -42.86
C MET A 344 17.07 -10.66 -44.14
N PHE A 345 15.99 -10.06 -44.64
CA PHE A 345 15.36 -10.42 -45.91
C PHE A 345 15.21 -9.23 -46.89
N TYR A 346 16.18 -8.33 -46.90
CA TYR A 346 16.44 -7.43 -48.02
C TYR A 346 17.95 -7.27 -48.19
N ASN A 347 18.56 -8.19 -48.95
CA ASN A 347 19.66 -7.97 -49.88
C ASN A 347 19.97 -9.24 -50.65
#